data_AF-A0A7I9YU33-F1
#
_entry.id   AF-A0A7I9YU33-F1
#
_cell.length_a   1.000
_cell.length_b   1.000
_cell.length_c   1.000
_cell.angle_alpha   90.00
_cell.angle_beta   90.00
_cell.angle_gamma   90.00
#
_symmetry.space_group_name_H-M   'P 1'
#
loop_
_entity.id
_entity.type
_entity.pdbx_description
1 polymer ?
#
loop_
_entity_poly.entity_id
_entity_poly.type
_entity_poly.pdbx_seq_one_letter_code
_entity_poly.pdbx_strand_id
1 'polypeptide(L)'
;MNFIPAFVAGRQYFPQSGPETFYSLFMPDPNRCDEAAVTETAAAVVDRLAARLPSLTRAVVDTLTRGISELPGDAQLMGLLAASTAGNVDTVFRAFQHDIPIDRVEPPTAALEYARRLAQRGVPMHAMVRAYRLGHQAMVGMIADEVRTLNLDPALGRDVFEWMTEVTFRYIDWISQQVVEVYEAERDLWLENRSRVRAVRVAEILTGGDVDVDAMTTAIGYPLRRTHLALILWLPDKAGTLSQRNRRHRAGQQCVVHRGRSAHRMGLDRTRGRRRCQPDRAHPRTASR
;
A
#
# COMPACT_ATOMS: atom_id res chain seq x y z
N MET A 1 -28.59 -35.85 -29.21
CA MET A 1 -28.48 -35.48 -30.63
C MET A 1 -29.08 -34.08 -30.78
N ASN A 2 -28.20 -33.08 -30.92
CA ASN A 2 -28.31 -31.76 -31.57
C ASN A 2 -29.63 -30.95 -31.73
N PHE A 3 -29.50 -29.68 -31.29
CA PHE A 3 -29.81 -28.38 -31.96
C PHE A 3 -31.13 -27.60 -31.72
N ILE A 4 -30.90 -26.28 -31.49
CA ILE A 4 -31.69 -25.04 -31.23
C ILE A 4 -32.26 -24.51 -32.60
N PRO A 5 -33.35 -23.68 -32.75
CA PRO A 5 -33.48 -22.34 -32.12
C PRO A 5 -34.86 -21.67 -31.86
N ALA A 6 -34.80 -20.61 -31.02
CA ALA A 6 -35.28 -19.22 -31.22
C ALA A 6 -36.17 -18.59 -30.12
N PHE A 7 -35.86 -17.32 -29.90
CA PHE A 7 -36.17 -16.33 -28.85
C PHE A 7 -37.62 -15.78 -28.87
N VAL A 8 -38.16 -15.27 -27.74
CA VAL A 8 -38.57 -13.85 -27.51
C VAL A 8 -38.97 -13.59 -26.03
N ALA A 9 -38.29 -12.57 -25.49
CA ALA A 9 -38.47 -11.66 -24.36
C ALA A 9 -39.71 -11.70 -23.43
N GLY A 10 -39.42 -11.72 -22.12
CA GLY A 10 -40.31 -11.34 -21.02
C GLY A 10 -39.83 -10.07 -20.29
N ARG A 11 -40.79 -9.20 -19.98
CA ARG A 11 -40.78 -7.92 -19.25
C ARG A 11 -39.73 -7.73 -18.12
N GLN A 12 -39.11 -6.55 -18.11
CA GLN A 12 -38.71 -5.84 -16.89
C GLN A 12 -39.33 -4.43 -16.90
N TYR A 13 -40.05 -4.11 -15.82
CA TYR A 13 -40.60 -2.79 -15.51
C TYR A 13 -39.45 -1.85 -15.09
N PHE A 14 -39.27 -0.74 -15.78
CA PHE A 14 -38.56 0.44 -15.27
C PHE A 14 -39.62 1.47 -14.86
N PRO A 15 -39.69 1.93 -13.60
CA PRO A 15 -40.43 3.15 -13.29
C PRO A 15 -39.60 4.35 -13.71
N GLN A 16 -40.17 5.18 -14.59
CA GLN A 16 -39.65 6.49 -14.93
C GLN A 16 -39.72 7.38 -13.69
N SER A 17 -38.56 7.80 -13.18
CA SER A 17 -38.45 8.78 -12.10
C SER A 17 -38.16 10.14 -12.75
N GLY A 18 -39.09 11.08 -12.64
CA GLY A 18 -38.92 12.46 -13.11
C GLY A 18 -37.94 13.26 -12.22
N PRO A 19 -37.56 14.48 -12.62
CA PRO A 19 -36.50 15.27 -11.99
C PRO A 19 -36.81 15.84 -10.59
N GLU A 20 -37.93 15.46 -9.98
CA GLU A 20 -38.39 15.97 -8.68
C GLU A 20 -37.76 15.23 -7.48
N THR A 21 -37.13 14.07 -7.67
CA THR A 21 -36.56 13.26 -6.58
C THR A 21 -35.14 13.64 -6.14
N PHE A 22 -34.52 14.64 -6.75
CA PHE A 22 -33.17 15.07 -6.36
C PHE A 22 -33.16 16.27 -5.40
N TYR A 23 -34.29 16.97 -5.22
CA TYR A 23 -34.38 18.18 -4.38
C TYR A 23 -34.69 17.91 -2.90
N SER A 24 -34.71 16.65 -2.46
CA SER A 24 -34.98 16.28 -1.06
C SER A 24 -33.72 16.03 -0.20
N LEU A 25 -32.51 16.14 -0.76
CA LEU A 25 -31.25 15.87 -0.03
C LEU A 25 -30.64 17.12 0.66
N PHE A 26 -31.39 18.22 0.77
CA PHE A 26 -30.95 19.44 1.45
C PHE A 26 -32.13 20.12 2.19
N MET A 27 -32.99 19.32 2.82
CA MET A 27 -33.83 19.83 3.90
C MET A 27 -33.03 19.67 5.20
N PRO A 28 -32.75 20.74 5.97
CA PRO A 28 -32.21 20.57 7.32
C PRO A 28 -33.21 19.71 8.10
N ASP A 29 -32.71 18.65 8.74
CA ASP A 29 -33.53 17.79 9.60
C ASP A 29 -34.21 18.69 10.65
N PRO A 30 -35.55 18.75 10.72
CA PRO A 30 -36.26 19.60 11.67
C PRO A 30 -35.96 19.24 13.14
N ASN A 31 -35.29 18.11 13.40
CA ASN A 31 -34.81 17.71 14.71
C ASN A 31 -33.31 17.96 14.95
N ARG A 32 -32.57 18.60 14.01
CA ARG A 32 -31.18 18.98 14.24
C ARG A 32 -31.11 20.12 15.25
N CYS A 33 -30.31 19.95 16.29
CA CYS A 33 -29.97 21.01 17.22
C CYS A 33 -29.27 22.18 16.49
N ASP A 34 -29.32 23.36 17.11
CA ASP A 34 -28.60 24.55 16.65
C ASP A 34 -27.12 24.22 16.41
N GLU A 35 -26.62 24.57 15.22
CA GLU A 35 -25.25 24.29 14.79
C GLU A 35 -24.23 24.91 15.75
N ALA A 36 -24.51 26.10 16.29
CA ALA A 36 -23.66 26.74 17.28
C ALA A 36 -23.54 25.91 18.56
N ALA A 37 -24.67 25.35 19.04
CA ALA A 37 -24.69 24.49 20.24
C ALA A 37 -23.93 23.18 20.01
N VAL A 38 -24.03 22.60 18.81
CA VAL A 38 -23.28 21.41 18.41
C VAL A 38 -21.77 21.70 18.41
N THR A 39 -21.33 22.78 17.77
CA THR A 39 -19.91 23.15 17.70
C THR A 39 -19.33 23.50 19.08
N GLU A 40 -20.06 24.26 19.91
CA GLU A 40 -19.64 24.60 21.27
C GLU A 40 -19.47 23.34 22.14
N THR A 41 -20.44 22.43 22.06
CA THR A 41 -20.39 21.17 22.81
C THR A 41 -19.28 20.27 22.31
N ALA A 42 -19.06 20.19 21.00
CA ALA A 42 -17.97 19.42 20.43
C ALA A 42 -16.60 19.97 20.83
N ALA A 43 -16.43 21.30 20.91
CA ALA A 43 -15.23 21.92 21.45
C ALA A 43 -14.98 21.52 22.91
N ALA A 44 -16.03 21.49 23.74
CA ALA A 44 -15.92 21.02 25.13
C ALA A 44 -15.53 19.53 25.23
N VAL A 45 -16.03 18.68 24.33
CA VAL A 45 -15.60 17.27 24.22
C VAL A 45 -14.11 17.20 23.86
N VAL A 46 -13.68 17.95 22.85
CA VAL A 46 -12.28 17.99 22.40
C VAL A 46 -11.35 18.46 23.51
N ASP A 47 -11.69 19.52 24.24
CA ASP A 47 -10.86 20.04 25.34
C ASP A 47 -10.64 18.99 26.44
N ARG A 48 -11.69 18.24 26.78
CA ARG A 48 -11.63 17.17 27.80
C ARG A 48 -10.85 15.95 27.33
N LEU A 49 -10.86 15.65 26.03
CA LEU A 49 -10.03 14.61 25.43
C LEU A 49 -8.57 15.06 25.31
N ALA A 50 -8.33 16.29 24.85
CA ALA A 50 -7.01 16.89 24.71
C ALA A 50 -6.27 16.97 26.05
N ALA A 51 -6.97 17.29 27.14
CA ALA A 51 -6.42 17.27 28.50
C ALA A 51 -5.86 15.90 28.93
N ARG A 52 -6.29 14.81 28.26
CA ARG A 52 -5.87 13.42 28.52
C ARG A 52 -5.14 12.78 27.33
N LEU A 53 -4.68 13.58 26.37
CA LEU A 53 -4.04 13.10 25.14
C LEU A 53 -2.92 12.07 25.36
N PRO A 54 -2.01 12.21 26.35
CA PRO A 54 -0.98 11.20 26.60
C PRO A 54 -1.55 9.82 26.96
N SER A 55 -2.61 9.77 27.76
CA SER A 55 -3.27 8.50 28.12
C SER A 55 -4.04 7.90 26.96
N LEU A 56 -4.74 8.72 26.16
CA LEU A 56 -5.46 8.25 24.96
C LEU A 56 -4.48 7.68 23.94
N THR A 57 -3.38 8.40 23.69
CA THR A 57 -2.29 7.95 22.79
C THR A 57 -1.79 6.57 23.19
N ARG A 58 -1.51 6.36 24.49
CA ARG A 58 -1.04 5.07 25.01
C ARG A 58 -2.07 3.96 24.77
N ALA A 59 -3.34 4.22 25.07
CA ALA A 59 -4.43 3.26 24.86
C ALA A 59 -4.58 2.87 23.37
N VAL A 60 -4.44 3.83 22.46
CA VAL A 60 -4.43 3.56 21.02
C VAL A 60 -3.22 2.72 20.64
N VAL A 61 -2.00 3.11 21.02
CA VAL A 61 -0.77 2.35 20.73
C VAL A 61 -0.86 0.90 21.25
N ASP A 62 -1.38 0.69 22.46
CA ASP A 62 -1.59 -0.65 23.04
C ASP A 62 -2.64 -1.47 22.25
N THR A 63 -3.63 -0.80 21.65
CA THR A 63 -4.61 -1.45 20.77
C THR A 63 -3.98 -1.86 19.45
N LEU A 64 -3.16 -0.97 18.86
CA LEU A 64 -2.49 -1.23 17.59
C LEU A 64 -1.48 -2.37 17.69
N THR A 65 -0.64 -2.35 18.73
CA THR A 65 0.41 -3.37 18.95
C THR A 65 -0.17 -4.75 19.27
N ARG A 66 -1.29 -4.82 20.00
CA ARG A 66 -2.00 -6.10 20.22
C ARG A 66 -2.77 -6.57 18.98
N GLY A 67 -3.30 -5.65 18.18
CA GLY A 67 -4.14 -5.95 17.03
C GLY A 67 -3.40 -6.25 15.73
N ILE A 68 -2.10 -5.90 15.63
CA ILE A 68 -1.32 -5.97 14.40
C ILE A 68 0.07 -6.57 14.69
N SER A 69 0.18 -7.87 14.49
CA SER A 69 1.41 -8.65 14.71
C SER A 69 2.59 -8.23 13.84
N GLU A 70 2.33 -7.57 12.72
CA GLU A 70 3.31 -7.15 11.72
C GLU A 70 4.02 -5.85 12.10
N LEU A 71 3.52 -5.12 13.10
CA LEU A 71 4.17 -3.90 13.57
C LEU A 71 5.46 -4.24 14.33
N PRO A 72 6.59 -3.58 14.01
CA PRO A 72 7.85 -3.82 14.71
C PRO A 72 7.76 -3.41 16.18
N GLY A 73 8.28 -4.25 17.08
CA GLY A 73 8.29 -3.98 18.53
C GLY A 73 9.53 -3.23 19.03
N ASP A 74 10.44 -2.77 18.15
CA ASP A 74 11.64 -2.07 18.59
C ASP A 74 11.32 -0.69 19.17
N ALA A 75 12.08 -0.29 20.21
CA ALA A 75 11.80 0.91 21.00
C ALA A 75 11.75 2.19 20.16
N GLN A 76 12.56 2.28 19.10
CA GLN A 76 12.58 3.44 18.23
C GLN A 76 11.28 3.56 17.43
N LEU A 77 10.82 2.49 16.79
CA LEU A 77 9.54 2.50 16.07
C LEU A 77 8.34 2.64 17.00
N MET A 78 8.38 2.09 18.20
CA MET A 78 7.32 2.29 19.18
C MET A 78 7.24 3.74 19.65
N GLY A 79 8.36 4.41 19.86
CA GLY A 79 8.39 5.85 20.13
C GLY A 79 7.81 6.67 18.97
N LEU A 80 8.14 6.29 17.73
CA LEU A 80 7.63 6.97 16.54
C LEU A 80 6.14 6.70 16.27
N LEU A 81 5.66 5.48 16.56
CA LEU A 81 4.24 5.14 16.52
C LEU A 81 3.45 5.99 17.53
N ALA A 82 3.95 6.13 18.75
CA ALA A 82 3.33 6.98 19.77
C ALA A 82 3.29 8.45 19.34
N ALA A 83 4.40 8.99 18.81
CA ALA A 83 4.45 10.35 18.28
C ALA A 83 3.51 10.56 17.08
N SER A 84 3.45 9.60 16.16
CA SER A 84 2.52 9.61 15.02
C SER A 84 1.06 9.60 15.50
N THR A 85 0.74 8.78 16.50
CA THR A 85 -0.61 8.65 17.05
C THR A 85 -1.02 9.96 17.75
N ALA A 86 -0.17 10.50 18.62
CA ALA A 86 -0.42 11.78 19.28
C ALA A 86 -0.59 12.92 18.28
N GLY A 87 0.28 12.99 17.27
CA GLY A 87 0.22 14.02 16.22
C GLY A 87 -1.06 13.95 15.40
N ASN A 88 -1.52 12.75 15.05
CA ASN A 88 -2.78 12.55 14.33
C ASN A 88 -3.99 13.01 15.15
N VAL A 89 -4.04 12.63 16.44
CA VAL A 89 -5.14 13.02 17.33
C VAL A 89 -5.13 14.53 17.58
N ASP A 90 -3.98 15.13 17.84
CA ASP A 90 -3.84 16.59 18.02
C ASP A 90 -4.31 17.35 16.77
N THR A 91 -3.96 16.84 15.59
CA THR A 91 -4.32 17.47 14.31
C THR A 91 -5.82 17.47 14.07
N VAL A 92 -6.51 16.34 14.29
CA VAL A 92 -7.97 16.30 14.15
C VAL A 92 -8.67 17.14 15.22
N PHE A 93 -8.11 17.23 16.44
CA PHE A 93 -8.62 18.11 17.49
C PHE A 93 -8.51 19.59 17.13
N ARG A 94 -7.41 20.02 16.54
CA ARG A 94 -7.29 21.39 16.00
C ARG A 94 -8.27 21.65 14.86
N ALA A 95 -8.51 20.66 14.01
CA ALA A 95 -9.51 20.78 12.94
C ALA A 95 -10.92 21.00 13.52
N PHE A 96 -11.27 20.34 14.63
CA PHE A 96 -12.51 20.61 15.35
C PHE A 96 -12.56 22.00 15.98
N GLN A 97 -11.53 22.40 16.72
CA GLN A 97 -11.51 23.65 17.49
C GLN A 97 -11.52 24.91 16.60
N HIS A 98 -10.97 24.80 15.39
CA HIS A 98 -10.78 25.95 14.49
C HIS A 98 -11.56 25.82 13.17
N ASP A 99 -12.43 24.82 13.06
CA ASP A 99 -13.21 24.52 11.85
C ASP A 99 -12.34 24.51 10.58
N ILE A 100 -11.19 23.83 10.67
CA ILE A 100 -10.22 23.78 9.56
C ILE A 100 -10.70 22.74 8.55
N PRO A 101 -10.90 23.11 7.27
CA PRO A 101 -11.19 22.15 6.21
C PRO A 101 -10.10 21.09 6.14
N ILE A 102 -10.48 19.80 6.10
CA ILE A 102 -9.54 18.67 6.16
C ILE A 102 -8.50 18.71 5.01
N ASP A 103 -8.89 19.21 3.84
CA ASP A 103 -8.01 19.38 2.68
C ASP A 103 -6.94 20.49 2.86
N ARG A 104 -7.06 21.32 3.90
CA ARG A 104 -6.10 22.37 4.27
C ARG A 104 -5.26 22.02 5.51
N VAL A 105 -5.49 20.86 6.10
CA VAL A 105 -4.72 20.37 7.23
C VAL A 105 -3.36 19.86 6.74
N GLU A 106 -2.30 20.15 7.48
CA GLU A 106 -0.97 19.60 7.19
C GLU A 106 -0.81 18.24 7.91
N PRO A 107 -0.36 17.17 7.23
CA PRO A 107 -0.15 15.88 7.88
C PRO A 107 0.95 15.97 8.95
N PRO A 108 0.79 15.30 10.11
CA PRO A 108 1.82 15.29 11.14
C PRO A 108 3.15 14.73 10.62
N THR A 109 4.25 15.46 10.82
CA THR A 109 5.59 14.99 10.39
C THR A 109 5.93 13.61 10.93
N ALA A 110 5.56 13.32 12.18
CA ALA A 110 5.78 12.01 12.80
C ALA A 110 5.03 10.87 12.07
N ALA A 111 3.84 11.14 11.52
CA ALA A 111 3.08 10.16 10.76
C ALA A 111 3.74 9.84 9.42
N LEU A 112 4.23 10.87 8.72
CA LEU A 112 4.98 10.70 7.47
C LEU A 112 6.30 9.95 7.70
N GLU A 113 7.06 10.33 8.73
CA GLU A 113 8.29 9.63 9.12
C GLU A 113 8.04 8.18 9.50
N TYR A 114 6.95 7.91 10.23
CA TYR A 114 6.58 6.53 10.57
C TYR A 114 6.33 5.69 9.30
N ALA A 115 5.58 6.24 8.33
CA ALA A 115 5.35 5.59 7.05
C ALA A 115 6.67 5.27 6.31
N ARG A 116 7.62 6.22 6.25
CA ARG A 116 8.95 5.99 5.67
C ARG A 116 9.70 4.86 6.36
N ARG A 117 9.72 4.86 7.71
CA ARG A 117 10.43 3.82 8.50
C ARG A 117 9.82 2.43 8.34
N LEU A 118 8.50 2.33 8.18
CA LEU A 118 7.82 1.08 7.85
C LEU A 118 8.19 0.58 6.46
N ALA A 119 8.21 1.47 5.45
CA ALA A 119 8.60 1.13 4.08
C ALA A 119 10.04 0.60 4.01
N GLN A 120 10.99 1.29 4.66
CA GLN A 120 12.40 0.89 4.72
C GLN A 120 12.61 -0.51 5.34
N ARG A 121 11.74 -0.91 6.28
CA ARG A 121 11.78 -2.22 6.95
C ARG A 121 10.95 -3.30 6.27
N GLY A 122 10.26 -2.96 5.17
CA GLY A 122 9.43 -3.90 4.43
C GLY A 122 8.19 -4.35 5.21
N VAL A 123 7.72 -3.57 6.18
CA VAL A 123 6.45 -3.84 6.87
C VAL A 123 5.34 -3.76 5.82
N PRO A 124 4.44 -4.76 5.71
CA PRO A 124 3.42 -4.75 4.68
C PRO A 124 2.49 -3.52 4.80
N MET A 125 2.19 -2.86 3.68
CA MET A 125 1.30 -1.70 3.65
C MET A 125 -0.06 -1.95 4.31
N HIS A 126 -0.63 -3.16 4.14
CA HIS A 126 -1.92 -3.49 4.74
C HIS A 126 -1.89 -3.42 6.27
N ALA A 127 -0.74 -3.65 6.92
CA ALA A 127 -0.57 -3.49 8.36
C ALA A 127 -0.63 -2.01 8.76
N MET A 128 -0.01 -1.13 7.98
CA MET A 128 -0.09 0.33 8.18
C MET A 128 -1.52 0.85 8.00
N VAL A 129 -2.20 0.46 6.91
CA VAL A 129 -3.60 0.84 6.66
C VAL A 129 -4.53 0.31 7.76
N ARG A 130 -4.28 -0.92 8.24
CA ARG A 130 -5.02 -1.50 9.38
C ARG A 130 -4.79 -0.71 10.66
N ALA A 131 -3.61 -0.13 10.87
CA ALA A 131 -3.34 0.71 12.04
C ALA A 131 -4.21 1.96 12.07
N TYR A 132 -4.42 2.63 10.94
CA TYR A 132 -5.34 3.77 10.86
C TYR A 132 -6.80 3.37 11.12
N ARG A 133 -7.25 2.22 10.58
CA ARG A 133 -8.60 1.71 10.85
C ARG A 133 -8.84 1.42 12.34
N LEU A 134 -7.91 0.70 12.98
CA LEU A 134 -8.02 0.38 14.41
C LEU A 134 -7.88 1.64 15.29
N GLY A 135 -6.98 2.55 14.93
CA GLY A 135 -6.81 3.82 15.63
C GLY A 135 -8.06 4.70 15.55
N HIS A 136 -8.70 4.77 14.38
CA HIS A 136 -9.96 5.49 14.18
C HIS A 136 -11.12 4.86 14.95
N GLN A 137 -11.25 3.53 14.93
CA GLN A 137 -12.24 2.84 15.75
C GLN A 137 -12.07 3.18 17.25
N ALA A 138 -10.83 3.20 17.75
CA ALA A 138 -10.55 3.60 19.11
C ALA A 138 -10.94 5.08 19.37
N MET A 139 -10.62 5.99 18.45
CA MET A 139 -10.99 7.41 18.53
C MET A 139 -12.51 7.62 18.60
N VAL A 140 -13.28 6.98 17.71
CA VAL A 140 -14.74 7.05 17.72
C VAL A 140 -15.31 6.53 19.03
N GLY A 141 -14.76 5.43 19.57
CA GLY A 141 -15.14 4.91 20.88
C GLY A 141 -14.88 5.92 22.01
N MET A 142 -13.71 6.58 22.00
CA MET A 142 -13.36 7.60 23.00
C MET A 142 -14.26 8.85 22.90
N ILE A 143 -14.67 9.25 21.70
CA ILE A 143 -15.65 10.34 21.50
C ILE A 143 -17.02 9.93 22.05
N ALA A 144 -17.49 8.72 21.72
CA ALA A 144 -18.77 8.21 22.21
C ALA A 144 -18.80 8.14 23.75
N ASP A 145 -17.72 7.68 24.37
CA ASP A 145 -17.58 7.64 25.82
C ASP A 145 -17.65 9.04 26.42
N GLU A 146 -16.93 10.00 25.84
CA GLU A 146 -16.90 11.37 26.36
C GLU A 146 -18.26 12.06 26.25
N VAL A 147 -18.93 11.94 25.09
CA VAL A 147 -20.29 12.47 24.89
C VAL A 147 -21.27 11.91 25.92
N ARG A 148 -21.17 10.61 26.24
CA ARG A 148 -21.99 9.98 27.29
C ARG A 148 -21.71 10.57 28.68
N THR A 149 -20.47 10.95 28.99
CA THR A 149 -20.13 11.53 30.31
C THR A 149 -20.69 12.93 30.53
N LEU A 150 -21.02 13.66 29.46
CA LEU A 150 -21.54 15.03 29.53
C LEU A 150 -23.02 15.10 29.92
N ASN A 151 -23.75 13.97 29.93
CA ASN A 151 -25.19 13.91 30.27
C ASN A 151 -26.03 14.97 29.54
N LEU A 152 -25.75 15.16 28.24
CA LEU A 152 -26.42 16.12 27.38
C LEU A 152 -27.88 15.72 27.13
N ASP A 153 -28.66 16.68 26.60
CA ASP A 153 -29.93 16.33 25.95
C ASP A 153 -29.69 15.24 24.88
N PRO A 154 -30.53 14.18 24.80
CA PRO A 154 -30.28 13.07 23.87
C PRO A 154 -30.19 13.48 22.40
N ALA A 155 -30.94 14.51 21.96
CA ALA A 155 -30.87 14.99 20.59
C ALA A 155 -29.53 15.69 20.34
N LEU A 156 -29.12 16.58 21.25
CA LEU A 156 -27.83 17.28 21.17
C LEU A 156 -26.65 16.29 21.22
N GLY A 157 -26.69 15.31 22.12
CA GLY A 157 -25.63 14.30 22.23
C GLY A 157 -25.47 13.46 20.97
N ARG A 158 -26.59 13.09 20.32
CA ARG A 158 -26.56 12.39 19.02
C ARG A 158 -25.95 13.28 17.94
N ASP A 159 -26.43 14.52 17.81
CA ASP A 159 -25.99 15.42 16.74
C ASP A 159 -24.49 15.79 16.88
N VAL A 160 -24.01 15.98 18.12
CA VAL A 160 -22.57 16.15 18.42
C VAL A 160 -21.77 14.92 18.02
N PHE A 161 -22.23 13.73 18.40
CA PHE A 161 -21.53 12.48 18.05
C PHE A 161 -21.48 12.26 16.53
N GLU A 162 -22.59 12.49 15.83
CA GLU A 162 -22.68 12.37 14.36
C GLU A 162 -21.72 13.34 13.67
N TRP A 163 -21.75 14.62 14.06
CA TRP A 163 -20.86 15.65 13.51
C TRP A 163 -19.38 15.30 13.74
N MET A 164 -19.00 14.95 14.99
CA MET A 164 -17.63 14.59 15.30
C MET A 164 -17.17 13.35 14.51
N THR A 165 -18.04 12.36 14.40
CA THR A 165 -17.76 11.12 13.66
C THR A 165 -17.55 11.42 12.18
N GLU A 166 -18.39 12.24 11.54
CA GLU A 166 -18.24 12.65 10.15
C GLU A 166 -16.88 13.33 9.90
N VAL A 167 -16.50 14.28 10.73
CA VAL A 167 -15.20 14.97 10.63
C VAL A 167 -14.04 13.99 10.79
N THR A 168 -14.08 13.09 11.79
CA THR A 168 -13.00 12.10 11.97
C THR A 168 -12.91 11.12 10.80
N PHE A 169 -14.02 10.76 10.16
CA PHE A 169 -14.02 9.92 8.95
C PHE A 169 -13.36 10.62 7.77
N ARG A 170 -13.67 11.90 7.53
CA ARG A 170 -12.99 12.68 6.50
C ARG A 170 -11.49 12.80 6.77
N TYR A 171 -11.12 13.07 8.01
CA TYR A 171 -9.72 13.14 8.43
C TYR A 171 -8.99 11.81 8.20
N ILE A 172 -9.54 10.69 8.69
CA ILE A 172 -8.86 9.39 8.60
C ILE A 172 -8.70 8.93 7.16
N ASP A 173 -9.70 9.18 6.30
CA ASP A 173 -9.61 8.85 4.87
C ASP A 173 -8.49 9.66 4.20
N TRP A 174 -8.49 10.97 4.42
CA TRP A 174 -7.47 11.87 3.87
C TRP A 174 -6.06 11.52 4.33
N ILE A 175 -5.80 11.42 5.65
CA ILE A 175 -4.44 11.14 6.15
C ILE A 175 -3.94 9.75 5.75
N SER A 176 -4.85 8.77 5.64
CA SER A 176 -4.49 7.43 5.17
C SER A 176 -3.99 7.45 3.73
N GLN A 177 -4.54 8.30 2.87
CA GLN A 177 -4.03 8.48 1.51
C GLN A 177 -2.64 9.13 1.52
N GLN A 178 -2.45 10.20 2.30
CA GLN A 178 -1.15 10.89 2.40
C GLN A 178 -0.02 9.96 2.85
N VAL A 179 -0.26 9.14 3.88
CA VAL A 179 0.79 8.21 4.37
C VAL A 179 1.02 7.02 3.45
N VAL A 180 0.01 6.62 2.66
CA VAL A 180 0.19 5.59 1.62
C VAL A 180 1.11 6.13 0.52
N GLU A 181 0.89 7.35 0.04
CA GLU A 181 1.75 7.98 -0.97
C GLU A 181 3.20 8.07 -0.50
N VAL A 182 3.43 8.52 0.74
CA VAL A 182 4.77 8.59 1.33
C VAL A 182 5.41 7.21 1.47
N TYR A 183 4.64 6.21 1.93
CA TYR A 183 5.13 4.84 2.04
C TYR A 183 5.53 4.27 0.67
N GLU A 184 4.71 4.46 -0.37
CA GLU A 184 4.99 3.96 -1.72
C GLU A 184 6.22 4.61 -2.32
N ALA A 185 6.31 5.94 -2.23
CA ALA A 185 7.47 6.68 -2.70
C ALA A 185 8.76 6.21 -2.00
N GLU A 186 8.73 6.05 -0.68
CA GLU A 186 9.88 5.56 0.07
C GLU A 186 10.24 4.11 -0.30
N ARG A 187 9.24 3.25 -0.48
CA ARG A 187 9.44 1.86 -0.87
C ARG A 187 10.07 1.75 -2.25
N ASP A 188 9.63 2.56 -3.20
CA ASP A 188 10.16 2.61 -4.55
C ASP A 188 11.60 3.12 -4.56
N LEU A 189 11.88 4.22 -3.85
CA LEU A 189 13.24 4.74 -3.67
C LEU A 189 14.16 3.70 -3.04
N TRP A 190 13.68 2.97 -2.03
CA TRP A 190 14.45 1.92 -1.38
C TRP A 190 14.76 0.74 -2.33
N LEU A 191 13.79 0.32 -3.15
CA LEU A 191 13.97 -0.73 -4.15
C LEU A 191 14.90 -0.29 -5.29
N GLU A 192 14.79 0.96 -5.73
CA GLU A 192 15.67 1.54 -6.73
C GLU A 192 17.10 1.67 -6.21
N ASN A 193 17.30 2.15 -4.99
CA ASN A 193 18.61 2.28 -4.38
C ASN A 193 19.29 0.90 -4.24
N ARG A 194 18.56 -0.12 -3.77
CA ARG A 194 19.07 -1.50 -3.74
C ARG A 194 19.44 -2.01 -5.13
N SER A 195 18.64 -1.68 -6.15
CA SER A 195 18.93 -2.07 -7.54
C SER A 195 20.17 -1.37 -8.08
N ARG A 196 20.36 -0.07 -7.79
CA ARG A 196 21.53 0.72 -8.21
C ARG A 196 22.80 0.23 -7.52
N VAL A 197 22.78 0.04 -6.20
CA VAL A 197 23.92 -0.51 -5.46
C VAL A 197 24.29 -1.88 -6.02
N ARG A 198 23.30 -2.76 -6.25
CA ARG A 198 23.56 -4.07 -6.85
C ARG A 198 24.16 -3.96 -8.25
N ALA A 199 23.67 -3.05 -9.10
CA ALA A 199 24.20 -2.85 -10.45
C ALA A 199 25.65 -2.34 -10.45
N VAL A 200 25.98 -1.38 -9.59
CA VAL A 200 27.35 -0.87 -9.42
C VAL A 200 28.29 -1.99 -8.98
N ARG A 201 27.91 -2.74 -7.95
CA ARG A 201 28.70 -3.86 -7.42
C ARG A 201 28.89 -4.97 -8.47
N VAL A 202 27.86 -5.28 -9.27
CA VAL A 202 27.98 -6.22 -10.39
C VAL A 202 28.92 -5.69 -11.47
N ALA A 203 28.86 -4.39 -11.79
CA ALA A 203 29.79 -3.80 -12.75
C ALA A 203 31.24 -3.86 -12.27
N GLU A 204 31.51 -3.56 -11.00
CA GLU A 204 32.84 -3.69 -10.37
C GLU A 204 33.39 -5.12 -10.50
N ILE A 205 32.57 -6.13 -10.21
CA ILE A 205 32.93 -7.55 -10.39
C ILE A 205 33.27 -7.85 -11.86
N LEU A 206 32.45 -7.36 -12.80
CA LEU A 206 32.64 -7.61 -14.23
C LEU A 206 33.85 -6.87 -14.82
N THR A 207 34.26 -5.75 -14.22
CA THR A 207 35.47 -5.01 -14.63
C THR A 207 36.77 -5.70 -14.22
N GLY A 208 36.73 -6.69 -13.32
CA GLY A 208 37.86 -7.58 -13.03
C GLY A 208 38.96 -6.97 -12.14
N GLY A 209 38.63 -6.03 -11.26
CA GLY A 209 39.56 -5.53 -10.23
C GLY A 209 39.80 -6.51 -9.07
N ASP A 210 40.63 -6.12 -8.11
CA ASP A 210 40.74 -6.83 -6.83
C ASP A 210 39.48 -6.53 -6.00
N VAL A 211 38.61 -7.52 -5.88
CA VAL A 211 37.31 -7.35 -5.20
C VAL A 211 37.17 -8.40 -4.11
N ASP A 212 36.84 -7.95 -2.90
CA ASP A 212 36.47 -8.85 -1.81
C ASP A 212 35.15 -9.57 -2.14
N VAL A 213 35.27 -10.86 -2.47
CA VAL A 213 34.15 -11.72 -2.89
C VAL A 213 33.11 -11.92 -1.79
N ASP A 214 33.50 -11.91 -0.52
CA ASP A 214 32.59 -12.14 0.60
C ASP A 214 31.81 -10.86 0.93
N ALA A 215 32.49 -9.71 0.91
CA ALA A 215 31.83 -8.40 1.00
C ALA A 215 30.85 -8.19 -0.16
N MET A 216 31.25 -8.55 -1.38
CA MET A 216 30.39 -8.43 -2.56
C MET A 216 29.18 -9.36 -2.51
N THR A 217 29.38 -10.62 -2.10
CA THR A 217 28.30 -11.60 -1.92
C THR A 217 27.21 -11.06 -1.01
N THR A 218 27.62 -10.46 0.11
CA THR A 218 26.72 -9.82 1.08
C THR A 218 26.01 -8.61 0.48
N ALA A 219 26.76 -7.72 -0.19
CA ALA A 219 26.21 -6.49 -0.77
C ALA A 219 25.16 -6.75 -1.87
N ILE A 220 25.36 -7.77 -2.72
CA ILE A 220 24.43 -8.09 -3.82
C ILE A 220 23.37 -9.13 -3.44
N GLY A 221 23.52 -9.78 -2.28
CA GLY A 221 22.65 -10.88 -1.82
C GLY A 221 22.68 -12.10 -2.75
N TYR A 222 23.82 -12.43 -3.34
CA TYR A 222 23.98 -13.53 -4.29
C TYR A 222 25.32 -14.25 -4.05
N PRO A 223 25.33 -15.59 -3.86
CA PRO A 223 26.53 -16.33 -3.47
C PRO A 223 27.55 -16.44 -4.61
N LEU A 224 28.58 -15.59 -4.62
CA LEU A 224 29.58 -15.49 -5.70
C LEU A 224 30.61 -16.62 -5.73
N ARG A 225 30.67 -17.44 -4.68
CA ARG A 225 31.59 -18.60 -4.60
C ARG A 225 31.05 -19.86 -5.29
N ARG A 226 29.87 -19.78 -5.90
CA ARG A 226 29.28 -20.91 -6.62
C ARG A 226 29.75 -20.93 -8.08
N THR A 227 29.44 -22.01 -8.80
CA THR A 227 29.66 -22.03 -10.24
C THR A 227 28.63 -21.14 -10.93
N HIS A 228 29.10 -20.11 -11.62
CA HIS A 228 28.26 -19.16 -12.34
C HIS A 228 28.29 -19.41 -13.84
N LEU A 229 27.14 -19.21 -14.48
CA LEU A 229 27.00 -19.27 -15.92
C LEU A 229 26.66 -17.87 -16.43
N ALA A 230 27.55 -17.31 -17.26
CA ALA A 230 27.28 -16.10 -18.01
C ALA A 230 26.60 -16.43 -19.36
N LEU A 231 25.63 -15.62 -19.74
CA LEU A 231 24.96 -15.69 -21.04
C LEU A 231 24.97 -14.27 -21.64
N ILE A 232 25.41 -14.13 -22.88
CA ILE A 232 25.30 -12.88 -23.64
C ILE A 232 24.13 -13.04 -24.61
N LEU A 233 23.09 -12.23 -24.42
CA LEU A 233 21.86 -12.29 -25.20
C LEU A 233 21.79 -11.08 -26.13
N TRP A 234 21.64 -11.34 -27.43
CA TRP A 234 21.40 -10.33 -28.44
C TRP A 234 19.91 -10.27 -28.74
N LEU A 235 19.30 -9.11 -28.56
CA LEU A 235 17.90 -8.88 -28.87
C LEU A 235 17.80 -8.08 -30.17
N PRO A 236 16.99 -8.49 -31.15
CA PRO A 236 16.76 -7.68 -32.32
C PRO A 236 16.02 -6.39 -31.94
N ASP A 237 16.47 -5.26 -32.48
CA ASP A 237 15.77 -3.98 -32.39
C ASP A 237 14.44 -4.05 -33.14
N LYS A 238 13.40 -4.54 -32.47
CA LYS A 238 12.03 -4.37 -32.94
C LYS A 238 11.35 -3.29 -32.12
N ALA A 239 10.81 -2.29 -32.79
CA ALA A 239 9.88 -1.32 -32.22
C ALA A 239 8.63 -2.07 -31.75
N GLY A 240 8.41 -2.09 -30.45
CA GLY A 240 7.28 -2.76 -29.83
C GLY A 240 7.09 -2.25 -28.41
N THR A 241 5.83 -2.18 -27.98
CA THR A 241 5.24 -1.45 -26.84
C THR A 241 5.79 -1.84 -25.45
N LEU A 242 6.71 -2.80 -25.36
CA LEU A 242 7.35 -3.19 -24.11
C LEU A 242 8.67 -2.45 -23.91
N SER A 243 8.85 -1.86 -22.72
CA SER A 243 10.11 -1.24 -22.31
C SER A 243 11.29 -2.22 -22.55
N GLN A 244 12.44 -1.70 -22.98
CA GLN A 244 13.62 -2.53 -23.29
C GLN A 244 14.03 -3.42 -22.11
N ARG A 245 13.81 -2.96 -20.87
CA ARG A 245 14.06 -3.70 -19.62
C ARG A 245 13.21 -4.97 -19.50
N ASN A 246 11.91 -4.88 -19.81
CA ASN A 246 10.99 -6.03 -19.76
C ASN A 246 11.34 -7.10 -20.81
N ARG A 247 11.80 -6.67 -21.99
CA ARG A 247 12.26 -7.59 -23.05
C ARG A 247 13.53 -8.35 -22.64
N ARG A 248 14.52 -7.65 -22.07
CA ARG A 248 15.74 -8.29 -21.52
C ARG A 248 15.41 -9.29 -20.42
N HIS A 249 14.52 -8.93 -19.50
CA HIS A 249 14.16 -9.82 -18.40
C HIS A 249 13.48 -11.11 -18.89
N ARG A 250 12.52 -11.00 -19.82
CA ARG A 250 11.79 -12.16 -20.37
C ARG A 250 12.68 -13.10 -21.19
N ALA A 251 13.58 -12.56 -22.01
CA ALA A 251 14.53 -13.35 -22.77
C ALA A 251 15.50 -14.13 -21.85
N GLY A 252 15.97 -13.49 -20.77
CA GLY A 252 16.78 -14.15 -19.75
C GLY A 252 16.05 -15.33 -19.09
N GLN A 253 14.78 -15.15 -18.71
CA GLN A 253 13.96 -16.23 -18.11
C GLN A 253 13.77 -17.41 -19.07
N GLN A 254 13.51 -17.17 -20.36
CA GLN A 254 13.37 -18.24 -21.36
C GLN A 254 14.65 -19.08 -21.53
N CYS A 255 15.83 -18.46 -21.50
CA CYS A 255 17.10 -19.19 -21.60
C CYS A 255 17.37 -20.08 -20.38
N VAL A 256 17.00 -19.64 -19.17
CA VAL A 256 17.16 -20.43 -17.94
C VAL A 256 16.25 -21.67 -17.96
N VAL A 257 14.99 -21.51 -18.39
CA VAL A 257 14.02 -22.62 -18.47
C VAL A 257 14.46 -23.69 -19.48
N HIS A 258 15.05 -23.30 -20.61
CA HIS A 258 15.55 -24.26 -21.60
C HIS A 258 16.74 -25.09 -21.10
N ARG A 259 17.65 -24.53 -20.29
CA ARG A 259 18.77 -25.30 -19.72
C ARG A 259 18.35 -26.25 -18.60
N GLY A 260 17.32 -25.91 -17.81
CA GLY A 260 16.78 -26.80 -16.78
C GLY A 260 16.18 -28.09 -17.34
N ARG A 261 15.71 -28.08 -18.59
CA ARG A 261 15.11 -29.24 -19.28
C ARG A 261 16.09 -30.03 -20.16
N SER A 262 17.29 -29.52 -20.41
CA SER A 262 18.24 -30.11 -21.36
C SER A 262 19.67 -30.10 -20.78
N ALA A 263 19.87 -30.79 -19.66
CA ALA A 263 21.20 -31.06 -19.13
C ALA A 263 21.87 -32.19 -19.94
N HIS A 264 22.23 -31.91 -21.19
CA HIS A 264 23.28 -32.65 -21.90
C HIS A 264 24.45 -31.70 -22.13
N ARG A 265 25.62 -32.07 -21.60
CA ARG A 265 26.90 -31.37 -21.78
C ARG A 265 27.14 -31.22 -23.28
N MET A 266 27.05 -29.99 -23.79
CA MET A 266 27.61 -29.65 -25.10
C MET A 266 29.06 -29.20 -24.87
N GLY A 267 30.01 -30.06 -25.21
CA GLY A 267 31.43 -29.74 -25.20
C GLY A 267 31.70 -28.58 -26.17
N LEU A 268 32.43 -27.58 -25.69
CA LEU A 268 32.93 -26.47 -26.51
C LEU A 268 34.06 -26.99 -27.41
N ASP A 269 33.73 -27.48 -28.61
CA ASP A 269 34.73 -27.61 -29.68
C ASP A 269 34.99 -26.23 -30.28
N ARG A 270 36.20 -25.72 -30.02
CA ARG A 270 36.71 -24.42 -30.49
C ARG A 270 37.16 -24.47 -31.96
N THR A 271 36.49 -25.19 -32.85
CA THR A 271 36.81 -25.11 -34.29
C THR A 271 35.58 -25.29 -35.19
N ARG A 272 34.86 -24.20 -35.49
CA ARG A 272 34.19 -23.89 -36.79
C ARG A 272 33.11 -22.83 -36.60
N GLY A 273 33.23 -21.75 -37.38
CA GLY A 273 32.33 -20.62 -37.39
C GLY A 273 30.89 -20.97 -37.81
N ARG A 274 29.94 -20.20 -37.24
CA ARG A 274 28.50 -20.12 -37.56
C ARG A 274 27.74 -21.46 -37.61
N ARG A 275 26.97 -21.74 -36.56
CA ARG A 275 25.76 -22.57 -36.69
C ARG A 275 24.53 -21.74 -36.32
N ARG A 276 23.59 -21.63 -37.26
CA ARG A 276 22.20 -21.24 -36.98
C ARG A 276 21.52 -22.41 -36.27
N CYS A 277 20.83 -22.15 -35.16
CA CYS A 277 19.85 -23.10 -34.63
C CYS A 277 18.67 -23.17 -35.61
N GLN A 278 18.49 -24.32 -36.25
CA GLN A 278 17.27 -24.64 -37.00
C GLN A 278 16.40 -25.52 -36.08
N PRO A 279 15.10 -25.25 -35.91
CA PRO A 279 14.24 -26.08 -35.08
C PRO A 279 13.97 -27.40 -35.81
N ASP A 280 14.15 -28.52 -35.10
CA ASP A 280 13.89 -29.87 -35.59
C ASP A 280 12.45 -29.99 -36.10
N ARG A 281 12.30 -30.38 -37.38
CA ARG A 281 11.02 -30.84 -37.92
C ARG A 281 10.75 -32.22 -37.35
N ALA A 282 9.68 -32.35 -36.57
CA ALA A 282 9.17 -33.64 -36.11
C ALA A 282 8.77 -34.51 -37.31
N HIS A 283 9.37 -35.69 -37.44
CA HIS A 283 8.87 -36.74 -38.32
C HIS A 283 7.73 -37.51 -37.63
N PRO A 284 6.57 -37.71 -38.29
CA PRO A 284 5.49 -38.53 -37.74
C PRO A 284 5.85 -40.01 -37.88
N ARG A 285 5.82 -40.75 -36.76
CA ARG A 285 5.89 -42.22 -36.77
C ARG A 285 4.59 -42.78 -37.34
N THR A 286 4.68 -43.47 -38.47
CA THR A 286 3.62 -44.31 -39.02
C THR A 286 3.41 -45.54 -38.13
N ALA A 287 2.17 -45.75 -37.71
CA ALA A 287 1.69 -47.02 -37.17
C ALA A 287 1.42 -48.00 -38.34
N SER A 288 1.84 -49.25 -38.20
CA SER A 288 1.30 -50.37 -38.97
C SER A 288 1.31 -51.64 -38.13
N ARG A 289 0.09 -52.11 -37.87
CA ARG A 289 -0.45 -53.45 -37.55
C ARG A 289 0.30 -54.34 -36.57
#